data_AF-A0A4Q7DGW5-F1
#
_entry.id   AF-A0A4Q7DGW5-F1
#
_cell.length_a   1.000
_cell.length_b   1.000
_cell.length_c   1.000
_cell.angle_alpha   90.00
_cell.angle_beta   90.00
_cell.angle_gamma   90.00
#
_symmetry.space_group_name_H-M   'P 1'
#
loop_
_entity.id
_entity.type
_entity.pdbx_description
1 polymer ?
#
loop_
_entity_poly.entity_id
_entity_poly.type
_entity_poly.pdbx_seq_one_letter_code
_entity_poly.pdbx_strand_id
1 'polypeptide(L)' 'SEVRNLEGALGPLKPRRVYADKGYYSSENKELLRRKGIKNGIMYKAARNKGLSRLEKVFNRLVVTDIW' A
#
# COMPACT_ATOMS: atom_id res chain seq x y z
N SER A 1 -3.50 -9.52 10.77
CA SER A 1 -4.51 -8.46 10.86
C SER A 1 -4.21 -7.41 9.81
N GLU A 2 -5.17 -7.09 8.95
CA GLU A 2 -5.08 -5.96 8.01
C GLU A 2 -5.44 -4.68 8.76
N VAL A 3 -4.65 -3.63 8.63
CA VAL A 3 -4.98 -2.34 9.26
C VAL A 3 -5.94 -1.59 8.34
N ARG A 4 -7.20 -1.48 8.74
CA ARG A 4 -8.26 -0.78 7.96
C ARG A 4 -8.34 0.72 8.21
N ASN A 5 -7.63 1.23 9.22
CA ASN A 5 -7.74 2.63 9.65
C ASN A 5 -6.71 3.55 8.95
N LEU A 6 -6.42 3.32 7.66
CA LEU A 6 -5.50 4.19 6.91
C LEU A 6 -6.07 5.61 6.78
N GLU A 7 -7.40 5.75 6.72
CA GLU A 7 -8.06 7.05 6.63
C GLU A 7 -7.78 7.94 7.84
N GLY A 8 -7.89 7.41 9.06
CA GLY A 8 -7.59 8.15 10.28
C GLY A 8 -6.12 8.60 10.33
N ALA A 9 -5.20 7.79 9.80
CA ALA A 9 -3.78 8.12 9.75
C ALA A 9 -3.42 9.19 8.70
N LEU A 10 -4.20 9.31 7.62
CA LEU A 10 -3.97 10.33 6.59
C LEU A 10 -4.37 11.73 7.05
N GLY A 11 -5.42 11.84 7.88
CA GLY A 11 -5.94 13.12 8.33
C GLY A 11 -6.26 14.07 7.17
N PRO A 12 -5.98 15.38 7.28
CA PRO A 12 -6.20 16.36 6.21
C PRO A 12 -5.10 16.34 5.13
N LEU A 13 -4.07 15.51 5.27
CA LEU A 13 -2.92 15.52 4.38
C LEU A 13 -3.26 14.85 3.04
N LYS A 14 -2.82 15.48 1.95
CA LYS A 14 -2.93 14.94 0.59
C LYS A 14 -1.55 14.73 -0.03
N PRO A 15 -0.76 13.76 0.46
CA PRO A 15 0.55 13.47 -0.10
C PRO A 15 0.43 12.95 -1.53
N ARG A 16 1.49 13.14 -2.33
CA ARG A 16 1.54 12.61 -3.70
C ARG A 16 1.52 11.08 -3.74
N ARG A 17 2.16 10.43 -2.75
CA ARG A 17 2.23 8.98 -2.57
C ARG A 17 2.27 8.65 -1.08
N VAL A 18 1.71 7.50 -0.70
CA VAL A 18 1.74 6.98 0.67
C VAL A 18 2.57 5.72 0.74
N TYR A 19 3.57 5.71 1.62
CA TYR A 19 4.32 4.52 2.02
C TYR A 19 3.87 4.09 3.41
N ALA A 20 3.72 2.78 3.61
CA ALA A 20 3.38 2.21 4.90
C ALA A 20 3.91 0.78 5.00
N ASP A 21 3.86 0.22 6.22
CA ASP A 21 4.15 -1.19 6.43
C ASP A 21 3.19 -2.10 5.63
N LYS A 22 3.67 -3.30 5.27
CA LYS A 22 2.90 -4.32 4.52
C LYS A 22 1.59 -4.72 5.22
N GLY A 23 1.46 -4.50 6.53
CA GLY A 23 0.21 -4.69 7.28
C GLY A 23 -0.95 -3.77 6.85
N TYR A 24 -0.65 -2.66 6.16
CA TYR A 24 -1.66 -1.76 5.59
C TYR A 24 -2.10 -2.14 4.18
N TYR A 25 -1.50 -3.17 3.58
CA TYR A 25 -1.96 -3.64 2.27
C TYR A 25 -3.32 -4.32 2.42
N SER A 26 -4.36 -3.67 1.89
CA SER A 26 -5.71 -4.20 1.74
C SER A 26 -6.38 -3.59 0.50
N SER A 27 -7.37 -4.28 -0.05
CA SER A 27 -8.17 -3.76 -1.17
C SER A 27 -8.87 -2.44 -0.82
N GLU A 28 -9.38 -2.34 0.42
CA GLU A 28 -10.03 -1.13 0.94
C GLU A 28 -9.07 0.07 0.97
N ASN A 29 -7.86 -0.11 1.51
CA ASN A 29 -6.86 0.97 1.58
C ASN A 29 -6.38 1.38 0.18
N LYS A 30 -6.21 0.42 -0.73
CA LYS A 30 -5.87 0.71 -2.13
C LYS A 30 -6.94 1.56 -2.80
N GLU A 31 -8.20 1.24 -2.57
CA GLU A 31 -9.32 1.98 -3.14
C GLU A 31 -9.48 3.36 -2.50
N LEU A 32 -9.28 3.48 -1.18
CA LEU A 32 -9.24 4.76 -0.47
C LEU A 32 -8.20 5.70 -1.09
N LEU A 33 -6.97 5.23 -1.28
CA LEU A 33 -5.90 6.02 -1.91
C LEU A 33 -6.26 6.44 -3.34
N ARG A 34 -6.84 5.52 -4.12
CA ARG A 34 -7.32 5.81 -5.48
C ARG A 34 -8.40 6.89 -5.47
N ARG A 35 -9.40 6.80 -4.58
CA ARG A 35 -10.49 7.80 -4.44
C ARG A 35 -9.96 9.17 -4.03
N LYS A 36 -8.95 9.22 -3.16
CA LYS A 36 -8.30 10.49 -2.76
C LYS A 36 -7.30 11.02 -3.79
N GLY A 37 -7.05 10.29 -4.88
CA GLY A 37 -6.08 10.68 -5.92
C GLY A 37 -4.62 10.56 -5.48
N ILE A 38 -4.34 9.73 -4.47
CA ILE A 38 -3.03 9.52 -3.88
C ILE A 38 -2.41 8.26 -4.47
N LYS A 39 -1.13 8.32 -4.88
CA LYS A 39 -0.44 7.13 -5.39
C LYS A 39 -0.22 6.11 -4.26
N ASN A 40 -0.50 4.85 -4.55
CA ASN A 40 -0.19 3.76 -3.63
C ASN A 40 1.32 3.46 -3.64
N GLY A 41 1.97 3.54 -2.47
CA GLY A 41 3.32 3.06 -2.21
C GLY A 41 3.35 1.98 -1.12
N ILE A 42 2.19 1.41 -0.74
CA ILE A 42 2.11 0.34 0.25
C ILE A 42 2.44 -0.99 -0.43
N MET A 43 3.49 -1.66 0.04
CA MET A 43 3.95 -2.93 -0.51
C MET A 43 2.96 -4.07 -0.28
N TYR A 44 2.85 -4.97 -1.26
CA TYR A 44 2.07 -6.20 -1.15
C TYR A 44 2.64 -7.14 -0.09
N LYS A 45 1.73 -7.82 0.60
CA LYS A 45 2.02 -8.85 1.61
C LYS A 45 1.61 -10.23 1.10
N ALA A 46 2.45 -11.24 1.34
CA ALA A 46 2.06 -12.63 1.12
C ALA A 46 1.05 -13.10 2.19
N ALA A 47 0.11 -13.95 1.81
CA ALA A 47 -0.83 -14.57 2.74
C ALA A 47 -0.42 -16.03 3.02
N ARG A 48 -1.00 -16.64 4.06
CA ARG A 48 -0.74 -18.05 4.39
C ARG A 48 -1.05 -18.91 3.17
N ASN A 49 -0.10 -19.75 2.75
CA ASN A 49 -0.18 -20.60 1.55
C ASN A 49 -0.37 -19.85 0.22
N LYS A 50 -0.18 -18.52 0.19
CA LYS A 50 -0.28 -17.71 -1.03
C LYS A 50 0.88 -16.73 -1.11
N GLY A 51 1.91 -17.13 -1.85
CA GLY A 51 3.06 -16.29 -2.15
C GLY A 51 2.69 -15.09 -3.02
N LEU A 52 3.58 -14.09 -3.05
CA LEU A 52 3.45 -12.96 -3.97
C LEU A 52 3.60 -13.42 -5.41
N SER A 53 2.69 -12.97 -6.27
CA SER A 53 2.79 -13.07 -7.72
C SER A 53 3.99 -12.30 -8.25
N ARG A 54 4.35 -12.57 -9.51
CA ARG A 54 5.46 -11.87 -10.19
C ARG A 54 5.23 -10.36 -10.25
N LEU A 55 4.01 -9.92 -10.53
CA LEU A 55 3.67 -8.50 -10.59
C LEU A 55 3.76 -7.81 -9.23
N GLU A 56 3.31 -8.48 -8.17
CA GLU A 56 3.40 -7.94 -6.80
C GLU A 56 4.86 -7.82 -6.34
N LYS A 57 5.72 -8.77 -6.72
CA LYS A 57 7.17 -8.69 -6.49
C LYS A 57 7.82 -7.52 -7.25
N VAL A 58 7.46 -7.32 -8.52
CA VAL A 58 7.95 -6.20 -9.32
C VAL A 58 7.49 -4.88 -8.72
N PHE A 59 6.22 -4.77 -8.34
CA PHE A 59 5.70 -3.59 -7.66
C PHE A 59 6.45 -3.29 -6.36
N ASN A 60 6.65 -4.30 -5.50
CA ASN A 60 7.41 -4.13 -4.26
C ASN A 60 8.84 -3.66 -4.52
N ARG A 61 9.49 -4.14 -5.59
CA ARG A 61 10.82 -3.67 -5.99
C ARG A 61 10.80 -2.19 -6.40
N LEU A 62 9.83 -1.80 -7.24
CA LEU A 62 9.69 -0.40 -7.68
C LEU A 62 9.43 0.55 -6.51
N VAL A 63 8.59 0.12 -5.55
CA VAL A 63 8.32 0.91 -4.33
C VAL A 63 9.59 1.10 -3.50
N VAL A 64 10.38 0.03 -3.30
CA VAL A 64 11.66 0.16 -2.57
C VAL A 64 12.58 1.14 -3.29
N THR A 65 12.75 1.02 -4.61
CA THR A 65 13.62 1.92 -5.38
C THR A 65 13.13 3.38 -5.41
N ASP A 66 11.83 3.64 -5.23
CA ASP A 66 11.27 5.02 -5.19
C ASP A 66 11.47 5.71 -3.82
N ILE A 67 11.91 4.97 -2.79
CA ILE A 67 12.11 5.47 -1.41
C ILE A 67 13.58 5.83 -1.14
N TRP A 68 14.53 5.19 -1.84
CA TRP A 68 15.97 5.42 -1.72
C TRP A 68 16.47 6.36 -2.82
#